data_AF-A0A7W0T3V7-F1
#
_entry.id   AF-A0A7W0T3V7-F1
#
_cell.length_a   1.000
_cell.length_b   1.000
_cell.length_c   1.000
_cell.angle_alpha   90.00
_cell.angle_beta   90.00
_cell.angle_gamma   90.00
#
_symmetry.space_group_name_H-M   'P 1'
#
loop_
_entity.id
_entity.type
_entity.pdbx_description
1 polymer ?
#
loop_
_entity_poly.entity_id
_entity_poly.type
_entity_poly.pdbx_seq_one_letter_code
_entity_poly.pdbx_strand_id
1 'polypeptide(L)' 'MKRLQIMIEVELDDALERRARVERTSKAALIRRYVGERLRPLAPIEDDPLWEMVAADADAEPAQVDDVVYPR' A
#
# COMPACT_ATOMS: atom_id res chain seq x y z
N MET A 1 -3.74 -4.18 -12.10
CA MET A 1 -3.51 -4.88 -10.81
C MET A 1 -2.18 -4.43 -10.25
N LYS A 2 -2.15 -3.83 -9.04
CA LYS A 2 -0.90 -3.49 -8.35
C LYS A 2 -0.61 -4.59 -7.32
N ARG A 3 0.65 -5.02 -7.21
CA ARG A 3 1.09 -6.02 -6.22
C ARG A 3 1.65 -5.27 -5.01
N LEU A 4 1.12 -5.57 -3.84
CA LEU A 4 1.54 -5.02 -2.56
C LEU A 4 2.09 -6.15 -1.70
N GLN A 5 3.22 -5.93 -1.05
CA GLN A 5 3.77 -6.83 -0.05
C GLN A 5 3.51 -6.23 1.33
N ILE A 6 3.01 -7.04 2.26
CA ILE A 6 2.78 -6.66 3.65
C ILE A 6 3.44 -7.70 4.55
N MET A 7 3.92 -7.24 5.70
CA MET A 7 4.33 -8.10 6.79
C MET A 7 3.18 -8.19 7.77
N ILE A 8 2.84 -9.39 8.22
CA ILE A 8 1.84 -9.63 9.26
C ILE A 8 2.37 -10.71 10.20
N GLU A 9 1.82 -10.73 11.41
CA GLU A 9 2.11 -11.75 12.42
C GLU A 9 1.66 -13.13 11.92
N VAL A 10 2.43 -14.17 12.27
CA VAL A 10 2.17 -15.56 11.83
C VAL A 10 0.81 -16.03 12.33
N GLU A 11 0.44 -15.68 13.55
CA GLU A 11 -0.83 -16.05 14.17
C GLU A 11 -2.02 -15.44 13.41
N LEU A 12 -1.85 -14.22 12.89
CA LEU A 12 -2.85 -13.56 12.05
C LEU A 12 -2.97 -14.26 10.69
N ASP A 13 -1.84 -14.63 10.09
CA ASP A 13 -1.77 -15.35 8.83
C ASP A 13 -2.51 -16.70 8.89
N ASP A 14 -2.31 -17.44 9.99
CA ASP A 14 -3.00 -18.69 10.29
C ASP A 14 -4.51 -18.51 10.49
N ALA A 15 -4.90 -17.44 11.19
CA ALA A 15 -6.31 -17.10 11.41
C ALA A 15 -7.02 -16.79 10.09
N LEU A 16 -6.35 -16.06 9.18
CA LEU A 16 -6.85 -15.77 7.84
C LEU A 16 -7.02 -17.05 7.03
N GLU A 17 -6.08 -17.99 7.11
CA GLU A 17 -6.18 -19.27 6.40
C GLU A 17 -7.35 -20.12 6.90
N ARG A 18 -7.50 -20.25 8.23
CA ARG A 18 -8.66 -20.95 8.82
C ARG A 18 -9.98 -20.33 8.36
N ARG A 19 -10.07 -19.01 8.36
CA ARG A 19 -11.28 -18.30 7.95
C ARG A 19 -11.58 -18.46 6.45
N ALA A 20 -10.56 -18.40 5.61
CA ALA A 20 -10.69 -18.60 4.17
C ALA A 20 -11.24 -19.99 3.83
N ARG A 21 -10.79 -21.03 4.56
CA ARG A 21 -11.32 -22.41 4.44
C ARG A 21 -12.80 -22.48 4.83
N VAL A 22 -13.17 -21.86 5.95
CA VAL A 22 -14.58 -21.82 6.42
C VAL A 22 -15.49 -21.11 5.41
N GLU A 23 -15.03 -19.98 4.85
CA GLU A 23 -15.79 -19.20 3.87
C GLU A 23 -15.69 -19.73 2.44
N ARG A 24 -14.93 -20.81 2.20
CA ARG A 24 -14.66 -21.37 0.86
C ARG A 24 -14.19 -20.31 -0.14
N THR A 25 -13.33 -19.41 0.32
CA THR A 25 -12.76 -18.33 -0.49
C THR A 25 -11.24 -18.35 -0.40
N SER A 26 -10.59 -17.58 -1.27
CA SER A 26 -9.14 -17.40 -1.17
C SER A 26 -8.79 -16.45 -0.03
N LYS A 27 -7.66 -16.72 0.65
CA LYS A 27 -7.08 -15.83 1.65
C LYS A 27 -6.91 -14.40 1.13
N ALA A 28 -6.46 -14.23 -0.11
CA ALA A 28 -6.30 -12.92 -0.74
C ALA A 28 -7.64 -12.19 -0.96
N ALA A 29 -8.74 -12.91 -1.26
CA ALA A 29 -10.07 -12.31 -1.36
C ALA A 29 -10.58 -11.82 0.00
N LEU A 30 -10.32 -12.60 1.05
CA LEU A 30 -10.66 -12.25 2.43
C LEU A 30 -9.90 -10.99 2.89
N ILE A 31 -8.60 -10.91 2.61
CA ILE A 31 -7.76 -9.73 2.88
C ILE A 31 -8.31 -8.51 2.15
N ARG A 32 -8.56 -8.63 0.83
CA ARG A 32 -9.13 -7.52 0.04
C ARG A 32 -10.47 -7.03 0.58
N ARG A 33 -11.33 -7.95 1.04
CA ARG A 33 -12.60 -7.59 1.67
C ARG A 33 -12.38 -6.81 2.96
N TYR A 34 -11.62 -7.35 3.92
CA TYR A 34 -11.42 -6.73 5.23
C TYR A 34 -10.71 -5.38 5.17
N VAL A 35 -9.71 -5.26 4.29
CA VAL A 35 -9.02 -4.01 4.04
C VAL A 35 -9.96 -3.02 3.35
N GLY A 36 -10.69 -3.47 2.32
CA GLY A 36 -11.63 -2.62 1.59
C GLY A 36 -12.79 -2.10 2.44
N GLU A 37 -13.30 -2.89 3.38
CA GLU A 37 -14.35 -2.48 4.33
C GLU A 37 -13.86 -1.39 5.30
N ARG A 38 -12.59 -1.41 5.69
CA ARG A 38 -12.02 -0.45 6.65
C ARG A 38 -11.48 0.82 6.00
N LEU A 39 -11.02 0.73 4.75
CA LEU A 39 -10.47 1.86 4.01
C LEU A 39 -11.52 2.70 3.30
N ARG A 40 -12.79 2.27 3.24
CA ARG A 40 -13.82 2.98 2.49
C ARG A 40 -14.69 3.85 3.40
N PRO A 41 -15.04 5.08 2.95
CA PRO A 41 -14.60 5.71 1.70
C PRO A 41 -13.11 6.11 1.79
N LEU A 42 -12.41 5.99 0.67
CA LEU A 42 -11.09 6.62 0.57
C LEU A 42 -11.33 8.13 0.58
N ALA A 43 -10.58 8.87 1.40
CA ALA A 43 -10.60 10.32 1.30
C ALA A 43 -10.23 10.75 -0.14
N PRO A 44 -10.77 11.87 -0.63
CA PRO A 44 -10.24 12.54 -1.82
C PRO A 44 -8.72 12.58 -1.75
N ILE A 45 -8.04 12.24 -2.85
CA ILE A 45 -6.56 12.23 -2.85
C ILE A 45 -6.00 13.64 -2.70
N GLU A 46 -6.82 14.63 -3.04
CA GLU A 46 -6.58 16.05 -2.87
C GLU A 46 -6.48 16.48 -1.39
N ASP A 47 -6.99 15.66 -0.46
CA ASP A 47 -6.89 15.90 0.98
C ASP A 47 -5.55 15.37 1.57
N ASP A 48 -4.69 14.73 0.76
CA ASP A 48 -3.37 14.28 1.21
C ASP A 48 -2.47 15.50 1.48
N PRO A 49 -1.84 15.63 2.67
CA PRO A 49 -0.91 16.72 2.96
C PRO A 49 0.27 16.84 1.98
N LEU A 50 0.59 15.77 1.26
CA LEU A 50 1.64 15.73 0.24
C LEU A 50 1.10 15.94 -1.18
N TRP A 51 -0.21 16.17 -1.35
CA TRP A 51 -0.83 16.35 -2.66
C TRP A 51 -0.18 17.51 -3.44
N GLU A 52 0.08 18.63 -2.77
CA GLU A 52 0.73 19.80 -3.37
C GLU A 52 2.19 19.55 -3.79
N MET A 53 2.84 18.51 -3.24
CA MET A 53 4.20 18.13 -3.65
C MET A 53 4.21 17.28 -4.93
N VAL A 54 3.07 16.68 -5.29
CA VAL A 54 2.95 15.92 -6.53
C VAL A 54 3.09 16.90 -7.70
N ALA A 55 4.10 16.68 -8.54
CA ALA A 55 4.45 17.55 -9.66
C ALA A 55 4.98 18.96 -9.30
N ALA A 56 5.28 19.24 -8.04
CA ALA A 56 5.88 20.51 -7.61
C ALA A 56 7.22 20.83 -8.30
N ASP A 57 7.92 19.79 -8.79
CA ASP A 57 9.18 19.88 -9.51
C ASP A 57 9.16 18.98 -10.76
N ALA A 58 8.03 18.98 -11.49
CA ALA A 58 7.86 18.12 -12.67
C ALA A 58 8.88 18.41 -13.80
N ASP A 59 9.48 19.61 -13.77
CA ASP A 59 10.49 20.05 -14.74
C ASP A 59 11.94 19.73 -14.30
N ALA A 60 12.14 19.20 -13.08
CA ALA A 60 13.45 18.80 -12.60
C ALA A 60 13.80 17.39 -13.08
N GLU A 61 14.97 17.24 -13.71
CA GLU A 61 15.47 15.91 -14.05
C GLU A 61 15.89 15.15 -12.78
N PRO A 62 15.44 13.88 -12.59
CA PRO A 62 15.86 13.08 -11.46
C PRO A 62 17.38 12.82 -11.51
N ALA A 63 18.10 13.29 -10.50
CA ALA A 63 19.52 12.97 -10.32
C ALA A 63 19.69 11.62 -9.60
N GLN A 64 20.86 10.98 -9.75
CA GLN A 64 21.20 9.81 -8.96
C GLN A 64 21.33 10.20 -7.48
N VAL A 65 20.76 9.40 -6.59
CA VAL A 65 20.80 9.64 -5.14
C VAL A 65 22.24 9.79 -4.66
N ASP A 66 23.15 8.97 -5.18
CA ASP A 66 24.56 8.99 -4.79
C ASP A 66 25.23 10.33 -5.12
N ASP A 67 24.91 10.92 -6.28
CA ASP A 67 25.50 12.20 -6.73
C ASP A 67 25.00 13.40 -5.90
N VAL A 68 23.78 13.31 -5.37
CA VAL A 68 23.14 14.38 -4.58
C VAL A 68 23.48 14.27 -3.10
N VAL A 69 23.46 13.05 -2.54
CA VAL A 69 23.59 12.81 -1.10
C VAL A 69 25.05 12.59 -0.69
N TYR A 70 25.87 12.02 -1.59
CA TYR A 70 27.30 11.78 -1.33
C TYR A 70 28.21 12.55 -2.33
N PRO A 71 28.05 13.88 -2.47
CA PRO A 71 28.93 14.65 -3.33
C PRO A 71 30.37 14.59 -2.79
N ARG A 72 31.32 14.28 -3.67
CA ARG A 72 32.75 14.29 -3.36
C ARG A 72 33.30 15.70 -3.20
#